data_AF-A0A679J9P3-F1
#
_entry.id   AF-A0A679J9P3-F1
#
_cell.length_a   1.000
_cell.length_b   1.000
_cell.length_c   1.000
_cell.angle_alpha   90.00
_cell.angle_beta   90.00
_cell.angle_gamma   90.00
#
_symmetry.space_group_name_H-M   'P 1'
#
loop_
_entity.id
_entity.type
_entity.pdbx_description
1 polymer ?
#
loop_
_entity_poly.entity_id
_entity_poly.type
_entity_poly.pdbx_seq_one_letter_code
_entity_poly.pdbx_strand_id
1 'polypeptide(L)'
;MQPLLNAIATTALPTDAKRVFHGRGGLYPGCEHLTLDFFPPVWVLTSFKPLAEDELAAVGDALAARWDQLAPSQPLDWVFQCRREGQSDTRLMSGEVPDPHWVTEGATRYRVNVGRGQNHGLFLDMAEGRHWVREYVAARSGAQSRVRVLNLFAYTCAFSVVALQAGARHVVNLDMSKAALAIGQQNHRANNVLEHASFLPHDLFSSWGKITRSGPYQLVIVDPPSYQKGSFVATKDYARLIKRLPDLLAPDGHLMLCLNAPEMGPAFLLDHMANLAPELIFVERLSNPADFADVCDQRSLKVLVYRAPPLDR
;
A
#
# COMPACT_ATOMS: atom_id res chain seq x y z
N MET A 1 -22.54 8.85 12.29
CA MET A 1 -21.97 7.62 12.90
C MET A 1 -22.69 6.33 12.51
N GLN A 2 -24.04 6.30 12.41
CA GLN A 2 -24.80 5.03 12.29
C GLN A 2 -24.27 4.01 11.26
N PRO A 3 -23.86 4.40 10.03
CA PRO A 3 -23.28 3.44 9.09
C PRO A 3 -22.04 2.69 9.61
N LEU A 4 -21.15 3.38 10.34
CA LEU A 4 -20.00 2.76 10.99
C LEU A 4 -20.44 1.75 12.06
N LEU A 5 -21.41 2.12 12.90
CA LEU A 5 -21.94 1.22 13.94
C LEU A 5 -22.58 -0.04 13.34
N ASN A 6 -23.30 0.12 12.23
CA ASN A 6 -23.87 -1.01 11.49
C ASN A 6 -22.79 -1.92 10.89
N ALA A 7 -21.70 -1.34 10.34
CA ALA A 7 -20.56 -2.10 9.86
C ALA A 7 -19.88 -2.89 10.99
N ILE A 8 -19.69 -2.28 12.16
CA ILE A 8 -19.19 -2.98 13.35
C ILE A 8 -20.12 -4.13 13.75
N ALA A 9 -21.42 -3.89 13.83
CA ALA A 9 -22.39 -4.91 14.25
C ALA A 9 -22.43 -6.14 13.33
N THR A 10 -22.08 -5.98 12.04
CA THR A 10 -22.23 -7.03 11.03
C THR A 10 -20.90 -7.64 10.58
N THR A 11 -19.76 -7.02 10.89
CA THR A 11 -18.45 -7.50 10.41
C THR A 11 -18.12 -8.89 10.97
N ALA A 12 -17.67 -9.80 10.12
CA ALA A 12 -17.04 -11.04 10.58
C ALA A 12 -15.60 -10.73 11.03
N LEU A 13 -15.05 -11.53 11.95
CA LEU A 13 -13.67 -11.37 12.41
C LEU A 13 -12.70 -11.69 11.26
N PRO A 14 -11.97 -10.71 10.70
CA PRO A 14 -10.99 -10.98 9.66
C PRO A 14 -9.77 -11.70 10.24
N THR A 15 -9.21 -12.67 9.52
CA THR A 15 -7.94 -13.31 9.89
C THR A 15 -6.74 -12.46 9.51
N ASP A 16 -6.89 -11.66 8.44
CA ASP A 16 -5.86 -10.80 7.86
C ASP A 16 -6.15 -9.33 8.14
N ALA A 17 -5.14 -8.48 7.92
CA ALA A 17 -5.33 -7.04 7.99
C ALA A 17 -6.34 -6.59 6.93
N LYS A 18 -7.38 -5.86 7.35
CA LYS A 18 -8.52 -5.54 6.48
C LYS A 18 -9.15 -4.18 6.80
N ARG A 19 -9.57 -3.47 5.75
CA ARG A 19 -10.51 -2.34 5.85
C ARG A 19 -11.92 -2.86 6.14
N VAL A 20 -12.51 -2.47 7.27
CA VAL A 20 -13.86 -2.89 7.67
C VAL A 20 -14.89 -1.80 7.36
N PHE A 21 -14.50 -0.53 7.46
CA PHE A 21 -15.37 0.59 7.09
C PHE A 21 -14.58 1.67 6.35
N HIS A 22 -15.04 2.05 5.16
CA HIS A 22 -14.40 3.04 4.31
C HIS A 22 -15.33 4.23 4.05
N GLY A 23 -15.44 5.13 5.04
CA GLY A 23 -16.21 6.36 4.89
C GLY A 23 -15.64 7.28 3.82
N ARG A 24 -14.30 7.32 3.67
CA ARG A 24 -13.57 8.21 2.74
C ARG A 24 -14.05 8.14 1.28
N GLY A 25 -14.60 7.00 0.86
CA GLY A 25 -15.18 6.80 -0.46
C GLY A 25 -16.50 7.54 -0.72
N GLY A 26 -17.08 8.21 0.29
CA GLY A 26 -18.26 9.05 0.11
C GLY A 26 -19.59 8.28 -0.03
N LEU A 27 -19.59 6.95 0.15
CA LEU A 27 -20.79 6.11 0.08
C LEU A 27 -21.68 6.23 1.33
N TYR A 28 -21.17 6.82 2.41
CA TYR A 28 -21.84 6.92 3.70
C TYR A 28 -21.95 8.39 4.15
N PRO A 29 -23.06 9.08 3.82
CA PRO A 29 -23.26 10.48 4.17
C PRO A 29 -22.99 10.76 5.66
N GLY A 30 -22.16 11.77 5.92
CA GLY A 30 -21.77 12.19 7.27
C GLY A 30 -20.69 11.34 7.95
N CYS A 31 -20.23 10.27 7.31
CA CYS A 31 -19.15 9.40 7.81
C CYS A 31 -17.89 9.47 6.93
N GLU A 32 -17.78 10.44 6.03
CA GLU A 32 -16.69 10.59 5.04
C GLU A 32 -15.32 10.88 5.65
N HIS A 33 -15.31 11.16 6.95
CA HIS A 33 -14.13 11.41 7.75
C HIS A 33 -13.71 10.19 8.57
N LEU A 34 -14.40 9.05 8.47
CA LEU A 34 -14.16 7.88 9.29
C LEU A 34 -13.68 6.71 8.46
N THR A 35 -12.73 5.98 9.03
CA THR A 35 -12.41 4.64 8.57
C THR A 35 -12.17 3.71 9.75
N LEU A 36 -12.51 2.44 9.57
CA LEU A 36 -12.21 1.38 10.53
C LEU A 36 -11.38 0.32 9.82
N ASP A 37 -10.20 0.05 10.35
CA ASP A 37 -9.35 -1.06 9.93
C ASP A 37 -9.24 -2.08 11.06
N PHE A 38 -9.05 -3.34 10.72
CA PHE A 38 -8.64 -4.38 11.64
C PHE A 38 -7.23 -4.82 11.27
N PHE A 39 -6.29 -4.64 12.20
CA PHE A 39 -4.92 -5.14 12.12
C PHE A 39 -4.78 -6.18 13.23
N PRO A 40 -5.14 -7.46 12.97
CA PRO A 40 -5.33 -8.46 14.03
C PRO A 40 -4.19 -8.43 15.07
N PRO A 41 -4.51 -8.39 16.38
CA PRO A 41 -5.85 -8.39 17.00
C PRO A 41 -6.47 -7.00 17.20
N VAL A 42 -5.85 -5.92 16.70
CA VAL A 42 -6.19 -4.53 17.08
C VAL A 42 -7.12 -3.87 16.06
N TRP A 43 -8.21 -3.27 16.55
CA TRP A 43 -9.05 -2.37 15.76
C TRP A 43 -8.47 -0.95 15.71
N VAL A 44 -8.52 -0.30 14.55
CA VAL A 44 -7.99 1.05 14.34
C VAL A 44 -9.10 1.92 13.77
N LEU A 45 -9.67 2.78 14.60
CA LEU A 45 -10.57 3.84 14.15
C LEU A 45 -9.73 5.05 13.76
N THR A 46 -9.79 5.46 12.49
CA THR A 46 -9.16 6.71 12.03
C THR A 46 -10.24 7.75 11.72
N SER A 47 -10.06 8.96 12.25
CA SER A 47 -10.87 10.12 11.93
C SER A 47 -10.04 11.23 11.29
N PHE A 48 -10.58 11.88 10.26
CA PHE A 48 -9.96 13.03 9.58
C PHE A 48 -10.49 14.38 10.08
N LYS A 49 -11.21 14.37 11.20
CA LYS A 49 -11.61 15.54 11.99
C LYS A 49 -11.69 15.14 13.48
N PRO A 50 -11.70 16.08 14.43
CA PRO A 50 -11.97 15.74 15.83
C PRO A 50 -13.31 14.99 15.99
N LEU A 51 -13.31 13.97 16.85
CA LEU A 51 -14.51 13.27 17.32
C LEU A 51 -14.76 13.64 18.78
N ALA A 52 -16.03 13.76 19.16
CA ALA A 52 -16.39 13.98 20.55
C ALA A 52 -16.21 12.70 21.39
N GLU A 53 -16.09 12.82 22.71
CA GLU A 53 -15.85 11.65 23.58
C GLU A 53 -17.08 10.72 23.66
N ASP A 54 -18.30 11.25 23.55
CA ASP A 54 -19.54 10.46 23.46
C ASP A 54 -19.62 9.66 22.16
N GLU A 55 -19.17 10.25 21.05
CA GLU A 55 -19.01 9.59 19.77
C GLU A 55 -17.99 8.43 19.84
N LEU A 56 -16.85 8.64 20.51
CA LEU A 56 -15.85 7.60 20.73
C LEU A 56 -16.35 6.50 21.68
N ALA A 57 -17.09 6.86 22.74
CA ALA A 57 -17.72 5.92 23.64
C ALA A 57 -18.71 5.02 22.90
N ALA A 58 -19.56 5.60 22.03
CA ALA A 58 -20.49 4.81 21.22
C ALA A 58 -19.81 3.81 20.28
N VAL A 59 -18.65 4.17 19.71
CA VAL A 59 -17.84 3.22 18.92
C VAL A 59 -17.23 2.13 19.81
N GLY A 60 -16.72 2.50 20.99
CA GLY A 60 -16.20 1.56 21.98
C GLY A 60 -17.24 0.53 22.41
N ASP A 61 -18.45 0.98 22.75
CA ASP A 61 -19.58 0.11 23.14
C ASP A 61 -19.96 -0.84 22.00
N ALA A 62 -20.01 -0.35 20.76
CA ALA A 62 -20.33 -1.17 19.59
C ALA A 62 -19.24 -2.22 19.32
N LEU A 63 -17.96 -1.84 19.43
CA LEU A 63 -16.83 -2.76 19.27
C LEU A 63 -16.85 -3.83 20.37
N ALA A 64 -17.08 -3.45 21.63
CA ALA A 64 -17.17 -4.38 22.76
C ALA A 64 -18.30 -5.39 22.57
N ALA A 65 -19.51 -4.91 22.27
CA ALA A 65 -20.67 -5.76 22.03
C ALA A 65 -20.46 -6.74 20.85
N ARG A 66 -19.75 -6.32 19.80
CA ARG A 66 -19.40 -7.21 18.68
C ARG A 66 -18.30 -8.19 19.07
N TRP A 67 -17.28 -7.73 19.79
CA TRP A 67 -16.13 -8.53 20.18
C TRP A 67 -16.53 -9.68 21.09
N ASP A 68 -17.46 -9.46 22.03
CA ASP A 68 -18.04 -10.50 22.89
C ASP A 68 -18.65 -11.66 22.08
N GLN A 69 -19.15 -11.39 20.87
CA GLN A 69 -19.71 -12.40 19.96
C GLN A 69 -18.63 -13.09 19.11
N LEU A 70 -17.60 -12.35 18.69
CA LEU A 70 -16.58 -12.83 17.76
C LEU A 70 -15.44 -13.60 18.46
N ALA A 71 -15.04 -13.14 19.64
CA ALA A 71 -13.90 -13.65 20.39
C ALA A 71 -14.21 -13.59 21.90
N PRO A 72 -15.19 -14.38 22.38
CA PRO A 72 -15.60 -14.34 23.78
C PRO A 72 -14.41 -14.62 24.70
N SER A 73 -14.32 -13.85 25.79
CA SER A 73 -13.23 -13.93 26.79
C SER A 73 -11.85 -13.45 26.33
N GLN A 74 -11.71 -12.89 25.13
CA GLN A 74 -10.49 -12.19 24.72
C GLN A 74 -10.60 -10.68 24.99
N PRO A 75 -9.51 -10.00 25.37
CA PRO A 75 -9.53 -8.55 25.54
C PRO A 75 -9.86 -7.87 24.20
N LEU A 76 -10.62 -6.77 24.25
CA LEU A 76 -10.81 -5.89 23.10
C LEU A 76 -9.65 -4.90 23.04
N ASP A 77 -8.85 -5.03 21.99
CA ASP A 77 -7.76 -4.11 21.67
C ASP A 77 -8.21 -3.13 20.59
N TRP A 78 -8.21 -1.84 20.90
CA TRP A 78 -8.45 -0.83 19.86
C TRP A 78 -7.78 0.50 20.14
N VAL A 79 -7.43 1.16 19.04
CA VAL A 79 -6.81 2.48 19.03
C VAL A 79 -7.65 3.45 18.23
N PHE A 80 -7.66 4.69 18.66
CA PHE A 80 -8.23 5.81 17.93
C PHE A 80 -7.10 6.69 17.39
N GLN A 81 -7.17 7.04 16.11
CA GLN A 81 -6.26 8.00 15.49
C GLN A 81 -7.03 9.18 14.91
N CYS A 82 -6.68 10.39 15.31
CA CYS A 82 -7.18 11.63 14.70
C CYS A 82 -6.10 12.22 13.79
N ARG A 83 -6.40 12.36 12.51
CA ARG A 83 -5.54 13.01 11.51
C ARG A 83 -6.06 14.42 11.22
N ARG A 84 -5.20 15.42 11.41
CA ARG A 84 -5.40 16.82 11.05
C ARG A 84 -4.23 17.27 10.20
N GLU A 85 -4.34 18.39 9.49
CA GLU A 85 -3.33 18.89 8.54
C GLU A 85 -1.88 18.76 9.06
N GLY A 86 -1.17 17.71 8.62
CA GLY A 86 0.22 17.42 8.99
C GLY A 86 0.45 16.84 10.40
N GLN A 87 -0.60 16.53 11.15
CA GLN A 87 -0.50 15.98 12.51
C GLN A 87 -1.42 14.77 12.69
N SER A 88 -0.90 13.73 13.36
CA SER A 88 -1.69 12.58 13.79
C SER A 88 -1.55 12.41 15.29
N ASP A 89 -2.67 12.34 16.00
CA ASP A 89 -2.72 11.96 17.40
C ASP A 89 -3.28 10.53 17.50
N THR A 90 -2.68 9.67 18.31
CA THR A 90 -3.07 8.26 18.45
C THR A 90 -3.22 7.90 19.91
N ARG A 91 -4.39 7.39 20.29
CA ARG A 91 -4.75 7.02 21.65
C ARG A 91 -5.14 5.55 21.71
N LEU A 92 -4.52 4.81 22.62
CA LEU A 92 -5.00 3.48 23.01
C LEU A 92 -6.31 3.66 23.79
N MET A 93 -7.38 3.04 23.31
CA MET A 93 -8.71 3.21 23.88
C MET A 93 -9.06 2.06 24.83
N SER A 94 -8.65 0.84 24.51
CA SER A 94 -8.78 -0.35 25.35
C SER A 94 -7.73 -1.39 24.95
N GLY A 95 -7.39 -2.25 25.92
CA GLY A 95 -6.51 -3.40 25.69
C GLY A 95 -5.05 -3.02 25.52
N GLU A 96 -4.36 -3.69 24.61
CA GLU A 96 -2.94 -3.46 24.31
C GLU A 96 -2.63 -3.55 22.81
N VAL A 97 -1.55 -2.90 22.37
CA VAL A 97 -1.00 -3.06 21.02
C VAL A 97 0.22 -3.95 21.10
N PRO A 98 0.27 -5.10 20.40
CA PRO A 98 1.45 -5.96 20.42
C PRO A 98 2.72 -5.23 19.96
N ASP A 99 3.88 -5.52 20.54
CA ASP A 99 5.20 -5.09 20.01
C ASP A 99 6.21 -6.25 20.08
N PRO A 100 6.63 -6.82 18.93
CA PRO A 100 6.28 -6.43 17.56
C PRO A 100 4.85 -6.83 17.18
N HIS A 101 4.10 -5.91 16.55
CA HIS A 101 2.80 -6.20 15.93
C HIS A 101 3.00 -6.81 14.54
N TRP A 102 2.60 -8.07 14.38
CA TRP A 102 2.60 -8.76 13.09
C TRP A 102 1.18 -9.03 12.63
N VAL A 103 0.91 -8.75 11.36
CA VAL A 103 -0.33 -9.08 10.67
C VAL A 103 -0.05 -9.86 9.39
N THR A 104 -1.11 -10.41 8.79
CA THR A 104 -1.06 -11.15 7.54
C THR A 104 -1.92 -10.51 6.45
N GLU A 105 -1.56 -10.79 5.20
CA GLU A 105 -2.43 -10.67 4.01
C GLU A 105 -2.19 -11.94 3.19
N GLY A 106 -3.15 -12.86 3.24
CA GLY A 106 -2.97 -14.23 2.77
C GLY A 106 -1.77 -14.90 3.47
N ALA A 107 -0.87 -15.47 2.68
CA ALA A 107 0.32 -16.15 3.20
C ALA A 107 1.48 -15.22 3.58
N THR A 108 1.34 -13.90 3.40
CA THR A 108 2.43 -12.94 3.62
C THR A 108 2.30 -12.24 4.97
N ARG A 109 3.39 -12.17 5.72
CA ARG A 109 3.45 -11.52 7.04
C ARG A 109 4.07 -10.13 6.96
N TYR A 110 3.51 -9.16 7.68
CA TYR A 110 4.03 -7.79 7.76
C TYR A 110 4.08 -7.28 9.18
N ARG A 111 5.15 -6.57 9.52
CA ARG A 111 5.26 -5.81 10.75
C ARG A 111 4.52 -4.49 10.57
N VAL A 112 3.60 -4.22 11.48
CA VAL A 112 2.84 -2.98 11.54
C VAL A 112 3.11 -2.24 12.85
N ASN A 113 2.67 -0.99 12.91
CA ASN A 113 2.59 -0.23 14.14
C ASN A 113 1.35 0.66 14.12
N VAL A 114 0.35 0.27 14.91
CA VAL A 114 -0.92 1.01 15.00
C VAL A 114 -1.00 1.96 16.19
N GLY A 115 -0.03 1.89 17.11
CA GLY A 115 0.00 2.73 18.32
C GLY A 115 0.75 4.05 18.15
N ARG A 116 1.53 4.23 17.08
CA ARG A 116 2.28 5.46 16.82
C ARG A 116 2.43 5.77 15.33
N GLY A 117 2.51 7.07 15.02
CA GLY A 117 2.73 7.58 13.68
C GLY A 117 1.49 7.48 12.79
N GLN A 118 1.53 8.17 11.65
CA GLN A 118 0.37 8.24 10.75
C GLN A 118 0.18 6.98 9.89
N ASN A 119 1.25 6.32 9.46
CA ASN A 119 1.17 5.16 8.57
C ASN A 119 1.54 3.88 9.33
N HIS A 120 0.69 2.85 9.21
CA HIS A 120 0.77 1.68 10.07
C HIS A 120 1.75 0.60 9.60
N GLY A 121 2.46 0.77 8.48
CA GLY A 121 3.41 -0.22 7.96
C GLY A 121 2.90 -1.09 6.81
N LEU A 122 1.60 -1.04 6.51
CA LEU A 122 0.99 -1.72 5.36
C LEU A 122 -0.17 -0.87 4.81
N PHE A 123 -0.18 -0.63 3.50
CA PHE A 123 -1.26 0.08 2.80
C PHE A 123 -2.25 -0.94 2.23
N LEU A 124 -3.41 -1.04 2.87
CA LEU A 124 -4.44 -2.06 2.56
C LEU A 124 -5.17 -1.80 1.23
N ASP A 125 -5.17 -0.55 0.74
CA ASP A 125 -5.68 -0.18 -0.60
C ASP A 125 -4.83 -0.75 -1.74
N MET A 126 -3.55 -1.07 -1.49
CA MET A 126 -2.65 -1.68 -2.46
C MET A 126 -2.74 -3.22 -2.51
N ALA A 127 -3.75 -3.85 -1.90
CA ALA A 127 -3.89 -5.32 -1.87
C ALA A 127 -4.02 -5.93 -3.28
N GLU A 128 -4.87 -5.34 -4.15
CA GLU A 128 -5.02 -5.79 -5.54
C GLU A 128 -3.73 -5.59 -6.36
N GLY A 129 -2.98 -4.51 -6.10
CA GLY A 129 -1.66 -4.31 -6.70
C GLY A 129 -0.70 -5.43 -6.30
N ARG A 130 -0.64 -5.78 -5.01
CA ARG A 130 0.19 -6.89 -4.51
C ARG A 130 -0.25 -8.23 -5.10
N HIS A 131 -1.55 -8.49 -5.20
CA HIS A 131 -2.09 -9.67 -5.87
C HIS A 131 -1.62 -9.74 -7.33
N TRP A 132 -1.75 -8.65 -8.08
CA TRP A 132 -1.30 -8.60 -9.47
C TRP A 132 0.20 -8.89 -9.60
N VAL A 133 1.05 -8.37 -8.70
CA VAL A 133 2.48 -8.68 -8.68
C VAL A 133 2.74 -10.16 -8.44
N ARG A 134 1.99 -10.79 -7.53
CA ARG A 134 2.10 -12.23 -7.28
C ARG A 134 1.82 -13.04 -8.54
N GLU A 135 0.70 -12.77 -9.20
CA GLU A 135 0.30 -13.46 -10.43
C GLU A 135 1.28 -13.21 -11.59
N TYR A 136 1.71 -11.96 -11.77
CA TYR A 136 2.66 -11.58 -12.80
C TYR A 136 3.96 -12.39 -12.70
N VAL A 137 4.50 -12.48 -11.47
CA VAL A 137 5.74 -13.20 -11.19
C VAL A 137 5.51 -14.70 -11.33
N ALA A 138 4.48 -15.25 -10.68
CA ALA A 138 4.18 -16.68 -10.69
C ALA A 138 4.00 -17.24 -12.11
N ALA A 139 3.33 -16.49 -13.00
CA ALA A 139 3.16 -16.86 -14.41
C ALA A 139 4.49 -16.94 -15.20
N ARG A 140 5.59 -16.40 -14.64
CA ARG A 140 6.93 -16.36 -15.24
C ARG A 140 7.97 -17.14 -14.40
N SER A 141 7.52 -17.76 -13.31
CA SER A 141 8.34 -18.55 -12.39
C SER A 141 8.50 -19.98 -12.91
N GLY A 142 9.41 -20.18 -13.88
CA GLY A 142 9.91 -21.50 -14.27
C GLY A 142 11.24 -21.86 -13.60
N ALA A 143 11.80 -23.03 -13.89
CA ALA A 143 13.09 -23.53 -13.36
C ALA A 143 14.31 -22.59 -13.61
N GLN A 144 14.13 -21.53 -14.40
CA GLN A 144 15.09 -20.45 -14.60
C GLN A 144 14.43 -19.07 -14.42
N SER A 145 13.64 -18.85 -13.37
CA SER A 145 12.98 -17.55 -13.13
C SER A 145 13.97 -16.40 -13.34
N ARG A 146 13.67 -15.56 -14.34
CA ARG A 146 14.47 -14.38 -14.71
C ARG A 146 13.88 -13.11 -14.15
N VAL A 147 12.75 -13.16 -13.45
CA VAL A 147 12.01 -11.96 -13.04
C VAL A 147 12.79 -11.19 -11.99
N ARG A 148 13.37 -10.07 -12.41
CA ARG A 148 13.98 -9.06 -11.56
C ARG A 148 13.01 -7.91 -11.41
N VAL A 149 12.79 -7.49 -10.17
CA VAL A 149 11.85 -6.42 -9.86
C VAL A 149 12.60 -5.21 -9.31
N LEU A 150 12.23 -4.01 -9.76
CA LEU A 150 12.63 -2.76 -9.14
C LEU A 150 11.42 -2.15 -8.44
N ASN A 151 11.50 -1.99 -7.13
CA ASN A 151 10.46 -1.39 -6.29
C ASN A 151 10.91 0.01 -5.85
N LEU A 152 10.37 1.04 -6.50
CA LEU A 152 10.67 2.44 -6.21
C LEU A 152 9.64 3.00 -5.23
N PHE A 153 10.11 3.79 -4.26
CA PHE A 153 9.32 4.26 -3.12
C PHE A 153 8.82 3.08 -2.27
N ALA A 154 9.76 2.18 -1.97
CA ALA A 154 9.47 0.84 -1.48
C ALA A 154 8.78 0.79 -0.12
N TYR A 155 8.85 1.85 0.69
CA TYR A 155 8.34 1.91 2.06
C TYR A 155 8.82 0.70 2.90
N THR A 156 7.89 -0.08 3.47
CA THR A 156 8.14 -1.32 4.23
C THR A 156 8.26 -2.55 3.32
N CYS A 157 8.47 -2.32 2.02
CA CYS A 157 8.78 -3.28 0.98
C CYS A 157 7.73 -4.38 0.77
N ALA A 158 6.45 -4.09 0.97
CA ALA A 158 5.38 -5.10 0.86
C ALA A 158 5.34 -5.78 -0.52
N PHE A 159 5.46 -5.00 -1.61
CA PHE A 159 5.57 -5.53 -2.97
C PHE A 159 6.76 -6.48 -3.19
N SER A 160 7.91 -6.16 -2.60
CA SER A 160 9.11 -6.97 -2.72
C SER A 160 8.96 -8.33 -2.06
N VAL A 161 8.35 -8.38 -0.88
CA VAL A 161 8.08 -9.64 -0.19
C VAL A 161 7.17 -10.53 -1.03
N VAL A 162 6.08 -9.95 -1.56
CA VAL A 162 5.14 -10.69 -2.41
C VAL A 162 5.79 -11.19 -3.70
N ALA A 163 6.56 -10.34 -4.38
CA ALA A 163 7.28 -10.73 -5.59
C ALA A 163 8.26 -11.89 -5.34
N LEU A 164 9.01 -11.85 -4.24
CA LEU A 164 9.97 -12.90 -3.89
C LEU A 164 9.29 -14.21 -3.50
N GLN A 165 8.20 -14.15 -2.72
CA GLN A 165 7.40 -15.34 -2.41
C GLN A 165 6.79 -15.98 -3.66
N ALA A 166 6.49 -15.17 -4.69
CA ALA A 166 6.00 -15.65 -5.97
C ALA A 166 7.10 -16.23 -6.89
N GLY A 167 8.36 -16.16 -6.48
CA GLY A 167 9.50 -16.72 -7.22
C GLY A 167 10.31 -15.72 -8.05
N ALA A 168 10.21 -14.41 -7.77
CA ALA A 168 11.10 -13.43 -8.38
C ALA A 168 12.56 -13.75 -8.01
N ARG A 169 13.47 -13.62 -8.97
CA ARG A 169 14.90 -13.92 -8.79
C ARG A 169 15.58 -12.94 -7.83
N HIS A 170 15.23 -11.67 -7.95
CA HIS A 170 15.84 -10.59 -7.19
C HIS A 170 14.92 -9.37 -7.19
N VAL A 171 14.86 -8.66 -6.07
CA VAL A 171 14.16 -7.38 -5.96
C VAL A 171 15.10 -6.30 -5.43
N VAL A 172 15.14 -5.16 -6.12
CA VAL A 172 15.82 -3.95 -5.67
C VAL A 172 14.77 -3.01 -5.08
N ASN A 173 14.88 -2.72 -3.78
CA ASN A 173 14.02 -1.77 -3.06
C ASN A 173 14.75 -0.43 -2.93
N LEU A 174 14.12 0.66 -3.37
CA LEU A 174 14.62 2.01 -3.20
C LEU A 174 13.61 2.84 -2.42
N ASP A 175 14.06 3.44 -1.32
CA ASP A 175 13.29 4.38 -0.51
C ASP A 175 14.25 5.35 0.19
N MET A 176 13.84 6.59 0.45
CA MET A 176 14.68 7.54 1.19
C MET A 176 14.74 7.22 2.69
N SER A 177 13.70 6.59 3.23
CA SER A 177 13.56 6.27 4.64
C SER A 177 14.32 4.99 5.01
N LYS A 178 15.50 5.17 5.60
CA LYS A 178 16.26 4.06 6.23
C LYS A 178 15.42 3.29 7.24
N ALA A 179 14.56 3.98 8.00
CA ALA A 179 13.70 3.35 8.98
C ALA A 179 12.63 2.46 8.32
N ALA A 180 12.02 2.91 7.22
CA ALA A 180 11.06 2.10 6.47
C ALA A 180 11.73 0.86 5.87
N LEU A 181 12.91 1.01 5.25
CA LEU A 181 13.68 -0.12 4.73
C LEU A 181 14.14 -1.10 5.82
N ALA A 182 14.41 -0.62 7.04
CA ALA A 182 14.74 -1.49 8.16
C ALA A 182 13.54 -2.38 8.55
N ILE A 183 12.32 -1.82 8.57
CA ILE A 183 11.08 -2.60 8.71
C ILE A 183 10.93 -3.55 7.52
N GLY A 184 11.19 -3.08 6.30
CA GLY A 184 11.18 -3.90 5.10
C GLY A 184 12.10 -5.11 5.19
N GLN A 185 13.32 -4.97 5.71
CA GLN A 185 14.20 -6.11 5.96
C GLN A 185 13.62 -7.09 6.99
N GLN A 186 12.93 -6.61 8.02
CA GLN A 186 12.25 -7.49 8.98
C GLN A 186 11.10 -8.26 8.33
N ASN A 187 10.32 -7.59 7.47
CA ASN A 187 9.28 -8.25 6.66
C ASN A 187 9.90 -9.35 5.78
N HIS A 188 11.03 -9.09 5.13
CA HIS A 188 11.72 -10.11 4.34
C HIS A 188 12.21 -11.30 5.17
N ARG A 189 12.75 -11.05 6.37
CA ARG A 189 13.16 -12.13 7.31
C ARG A 189 11.97 -12.96 7.76
N ALA A 190 10.86 -12.32 8.13
CA ALA A 190 9.65 -13.01 8.59
C ALA A 190 9.00 -13.90 7.52
N ASN A 191 9.34 -13.67 6.24
CA ASN A 191 8.85 -14.44 5.09
C ASN A 191 9.96 -15.26 4.41
N ASN A 192 11.16 -15.37 5.00
CA ASN A 192 12.30 -16.17 4.51
C ASN A 192 12.77 -15.82 3.08
N VAL A 193 12.74 -14.54 2.71
CA VAL A 193 13.10 -14.08 1.35
C VAL A 193 14.20 -13.01 1.32
N LEU A 194 14.87 -12.74 2.46
CA LEU A 194 15.83 -11.64 2.57
C LEU A 194 17.02 -11.74 1.58
N GLU A 195 17.51 -12.95 1.33
CA GLU A 195 18.72 -13.18 0.51
C GLU A 195 18.59 -12.72 -0.94
N HIS A 196 17.35 -12.58 -1.43
CA HIS A 196 17.03 -12.17 -2.78
C HIS A 196 16.60 -10.69 -2.87
N ALA A 197 16.87 -9.89 -1.84
CA ALA A 197 16.52 -8.48 -1.79
C ALA A 197 17.75 -7.57 -1.63
N SER A 198 17.73 -6.43 -2.32
CA SER A 198 18.65 -5.32 -2.09
C SER A 198 17.89 -4.08 -1.61
N PHE A 199 18.52 -3.28 -0.74
CA PHE A 199 17.89 -2.13 -0.11
C PHE A 199 18.76 -0.89 -0.34
N LEU A 200 18.19 0.12 -0.99
CA LEU A 200 18.86 1.36 -1.38
C LEU A 200 18.22 2.54 -0.64
N PRO A 201 18.77 2.95 0.54
CA PRO A 201 18.28 4.08 1.31
C PRO A 201 18.69 5.41 0.66
N HIS A 202 18.14 5.69 -0.52
CA HIS A 202 18.59 6.77 -1.38
C HIS A 202 17.44 7.53 -2.02
N ASP A 203 17.72 8.78 -2.39
CA ASP A 203 16.87 9.53 -3.31
C ASP A 203 16.93 8.91 -4.71
N LEU A 204 15.77 8.84 -5.38
CA LEU A 204 15.60 8.21 -6.68
C LEU A 204 16.45 8.88 -7.76
N PHE A 205 16.39 10.20 -7.86
CA PHE A 205 17.03 10.94 -8.94
C PHE A 205 18.57 10.90 -8.82
N SER A 206 19.09 10.93 -7.60
CA SER A 206 20.52 10.76 -7.33
C SER A 206 21.04 9.33 -7.52
N SER A 207 20.16 8.33 -7.46
CA SER A 207 20.53 6.90 -7.56
C SER A 207 20.28 6.27 -8.91
N TRP A 208 19.85 7.06 -9.91
CA TRP A 208 19.46 6.53 -11.21
C TRP A 208 20.53 5.64 -11.85
N GLY A 209 21.79 6.08 -11.84
CA GLY A 209 22.89 5.29 -12.40
C GLY A 209 23.10 3.93 -11.72
N LYS A 210 22.77 3.78 -10.44
CA LYS A 210 22.86 2.51 -9.71
C LYS A 210 21.71 1.57 -10.08
N ILE A 211 20.48 2.10 -10.16
CA ILE A 211 19.31 1.30 -10.51
C ILE A 211 19.36 0.85 -11.98
N THR A 212 19.82 1.70 -12.91
CA THR A 212 19.96 1.31 -14.33
C THR A 212 21.03 0.23 -14.51
N ARG A 213 22.19 0.36 -13.85
CA ARG A 213 23.25 -0.68 -13.89
C ARG A 213 22.82 -2.01 -13.30
N SER A 214 21.85 -1.99 -12.39
CA SER A 214 21.29 -3.19 -11.78
C SER A 214 20.14 -3.77 -12.61
N GLY A 215 19.67 -3.11 -13.66
CA GLY A 215 18.64 -3.62 -14.58
C GLY A 215 19.21 -4.50 -15.70
N PRO A 216 18.46 -4.70 -16.80
CA PRO A 216 17.05 -4.31 -16.95
C PRO A 216 16.13 -5.19 -16.09
N TYR A 217 14.92 -4.69 -15.83
CA TYR A 217 13.93 -5.33 -14.94
C TYR A 217 12.71 -5.83 -15.70
N GLN A 218 12.21 -7.00 -15.33
CA GLN A 218 10.95 -7.52 -15.88
C GLN A 218 9.75 -6.81 -15.27
N LEU A 219 9.88 -6.28 -14.06
CA LEU A 219 8.84 -5.48 -13.42
C LEU A 219 9.46 -4.25 -12.74
N VAL A 220 8.94 -3.07 -13.02
CA VAL A 220 9.22 -1.84 -12.28
C VAL A 220 7.93 -1.40 -11.60
N ILE A 221 7.99 -1.18 -10.30
CA ILE A 221 6.87 -0.66 -9.48
C ILE A 221 7.25 0.74 -9.03
N VAL A 222 6.31 1.67 -9.21
CA VAL A 222 6.45 3.08 -8.89
C VAL A 222 5.25 3.50 -8.05
N ASP A 223 5.45 3.67 -6.75
CA ASP A 223 4.41 4.07 -5.80
C ASP A 223 4.82 5.28 -4.94
N PRO A 224 5.04 6.46 -5.55
CA PRO A 224 5.49 7.64 -4.83
C PRO A 224 4.39 8.23 -3.94
N PRO A 225 4.77 8.97 -2.89
CA PRO A 225 3.82 9.84 -2.21
C PRO A 225 3.31 10.92 -3.19
N SER A 226 2.03 11.28 -3.12
CA SER A 226 1.48 12.35 -3.97
C SER A 226 2.13 13.71 -3.68
N TYR A 227 2.44 13.97 -2.41
CA TYR A 227 3.15 15.17 -1.98
C TYR A 227 4.06 14.89 -0.79
N GLN A 228 5.37 14.98 -1.01
CA GLN A 228 6.38 14.97 0.05
C GLN A 228 7.51 15.94 -0.33
N LYS A 229 7.47 17.15 0.25
CA LYS A 229 8.46 18.20 -0.02
C LYS A 229 9.88 17.70 0.23
N GLY A 230 10.76 17.87 -0.76
CA GLY A 230 12.16 17.42 -0.69
C GLY A 230 12.37 15.94 -1.05
N SER A 231 11.31 15.19 -1.38
CA SER A 231 11.39 13.82 -1.88
C SER A 231 10.71 13.68 -3.25
N PHE A 232 9.39 13.84 -3.31
CA PHE A 232 8.63 13.71 -4.55
C PHE A 232 7.37 14.56 -4.50
N VAL A 233 7.13 15.34 -5.54
CA VAL A 233 5.88 16.09 -5.74
C VAL A 233 5.30 15.65 -7.07
N ALA A 234 4.14 14.99 -7.05
CA ALA A 234 3.56 14.36 -8.23
C ALA A 234 3.48 15.30 -9.44
N THR A 235 2.99 16.53 -9.25
CA THR A 235 2.83 17.53 -10.33
C THR A 235 4.15 18.01 -10.94
N LYS A 236 5.30 17.76 -10.31
CA LYS A 236 6.63 18.21 -10.78
C LYS A 236 7.52 17.06 -11.23
N ASP A 237 7.49 15.96 -10.48
CA ASP A 237 8.50 14.91 -10.58
C ASP A 237 8.05 13.71 -11.41
N TYR A 238 6.73 13.50 -11.60
CA TYR A 238 6.24 12.42 -12.46
C TYR A 238 6.76 12.53 -13.89
N ALA A 239 6.71 13.73 -14.48
CA ALA A 239 7.21 13.95 -15.83
C ALA A 239 8.70 13.61 -15.97
N ARG A 240 9.51 13.92 -14.95
CA ARG A 240 10.96 13.61 -14.93
C ARG A 240 11.21 12.11 -14.77
N LEU A 241 10.38 11.45 -13.97
CA LEU A 241 10.45 10.01 -13.74
C LEU A 241 10.06 9.23 -14.99
N ILE A 242 8.89 9.52 -15.56
CA ILE A 242 8.30 8.79 -16.70
C ILE A 242 9.24 8.73 -17.89
N LYS A 243 9.88 9.86 -18.25
CA LYS A 243 10.85 9.96 -19.35
C LYS A 243 12.01 8.95 -19.28
N ARG A 244 12.27 8.36 -18.11
CA ARG A 244 13.40 7.47 -17.88
C ARG A 244 12.97 6.04 -17.58
N LEU A 245 11.68 5.79 -17.34
CA LEU A 245 11.17 4.44 -17.07
C LEU A 245 11.48 3.43 -18.19
N PRO A 246 11.43 3.80 -19.49
CA PRO A 246 11.81 2.89 -20.58
C PRO A 246 13.22 2.29 -20.40
N ASP A 247 14.20 3.09 -19.97
CA ASP A 247 15.60 2.67 -19.77
C ASP A 247 15.77 1.61 -18.66
N LEU A 248 14.76 1.41 -17.82
CA LEU A 248 14.80 0.45 -16.71
C LEU A 248 14.20 -0.90 -17.11
N LEU A 249 13.31 -0.92 -18.10
CA LEU A 249 12.53 -2.10 -18.43
C LEU A 249 13.30 -3.03 -19.36
N ALA A 250 13.20 -4.32 -19.08
CA ALA A 250 13.54 -5.34 -20.05
C ALA A 250 12.48 -5.32 -21.17
N PRO A 251 12.81 -5.83 -22.36
CA PRO A 251 11.83 -6.13 -23.39
C PRO A 251 10.70 -7.01 -22.83
N ASP A 252 9.45 -6.70 -23.20
CA ASP A 252 8.22 -7.26 -22.62
C ASP A 252 8.04 -7.06 -21.09
N GLY A 253 8.92 -6.28 -20.46
CA GLY A 253 8.84 -5.90 -19.05
C GLY A 253 7.61 -5.04 -18.76
N HIS A 254 7.13 -5.10 -17.53
CA HIS A 254 5.93 -4.37 -17.10
C HIS A 254 6.28 -3.25 -16.12
N LEU A 255 5.48 -2.19 -16.17
CA LEU A 255 5.52 -1.06 -15.25
C LEU A 255 4.19 -1.00 -14.51
N MET A 256 4.24 -0.93 -13.19
CA MET A 256 3.11 -0.56 -12.34
C MET A 256 3.33 0.87 -11.83
N LEU A 257 2.41 1.78 -12.18
CA LEU A 257 2.48 3.20 -11.87
C LEU A 257 1.30 3.61 -10.98
N CYS A 258 1.59 4.09 -9.76
CA CYS A 258 0.56 4.31 -8.74
C CYS A 258 0.40 5.79 -8.36
N LEU A 259 -0.84 6.25 -8.20
CA LEU A 259 -1.12 7.61 -7.73
C LEU A 259 -2.27 7.59 -6.72
N ASN A 260 -1.97 7.95 -5.49
CA ASN A 260 -2.94 8.11 -4.42
C ASN A 260 -3.23 9.60 -4.16
N ALA A 261 -3.89 10.26 -5.12
CA ALA A 261 -4.29 11.66 -5.05
C ALA A 261 -5.75 11.81 -5.50
N PRO A 262 -6.70 12.04 -4.57
CA PRO A 262 -8.11 12.16 -4.91
C PRO A 262 -8.43 13.32 -5.87
N GLU A 263 -7.64 14.38 -5.82
CA GLU A 263 -7.78 15.58 -6.65
C GLU A 263 -7.22 15.41 -8.07
N MET A 264 -6.43 14.36 -8.33
CA MET A 264 -5.85 14.06 -9.64
C MET A 264 -6.44 12.77 -10.21
N GLY A 265 -7.24 12.89 -11.27
CA GLY A 265 -7.81 11.75 -11.99
C GLY A 265 -6.77 10.92 -12.76
N PRO A 266 -7.11 9.70 -13.21
CA PRO A 266 -6.26 8.84 -14.04
C PRO A 266 -5.70 9.51 -15.30
N ALA A 267 -6.42 10.48 -15.89
CA ALA A 267 -5.95 11.26 -17.03
C ALA A 267 -4.58 11.88 -16.79
N PHE A 268 -4.28 12.30 -15.54
CA PHE A 268 -2.97 12.83 -15.19
C PHE A 268 -1.83 11.87 -15.56
N LEU A 269 -1.91 10.59 -15.17
CA LEU A 269 -0.86 9.63 -15.51
C LEU A 269 -0.95 9.19 -16.97
N LEU A 270 -2.15 8.96 -17.50
CA LEU A 270 -2.37 8.52 -18.88
C LEU A 270 -1.76 9.53 -19.88
N ASP A 271 -2.05 10.81 -19.71
CA ASP A 271 -1.55 11.87 -20.59
C ASP A 271 -0.03 12.03 -20.47
N HIS A 272 0.54 11.93 -19.27
CA HIS A 272 1.98 11.98 -19.10
C HIS A 272 2.68 10.80 -19.76
N MET A 273 2.14 9.59 -19.62
CA MET A 273 2.71 8.39 -20.25
C MET A 273 2.65 8.48 -21.77
N ALA A 274 1.51 8.87 -22.34
CA ALA A 274 1.34 9.03 -23.78
C ALA A 274 2.32 10.07 -24.38
N ASN A 275 2.61 11.15 -23.66
CA ASN A 275 3.48 12.22 -24.14
C ASN A 275 4.98 11.98 -23.89
N LEU A 276 5.33 11.26 -22.83
CA LEU A 276 6.71 11.20 -22.33
C LEU A 276 7.35 9.81 -22.41
N ALA A 277 6.56 8.76 -22.58
CA ALA A 277 7.01 7.38 -22.80
C ALA A 277 6.02 6.64 -23.75
N PRO A 278 5.78 7.16 -24.98
CA PRO A 278 4.80 6.62 -25.92
C PRO A 278 5.05 5.16 -26.34
N GLU A 279 6.27 4.66 -26.17
CA GLU A 279 6.65 3.27 -26.42
C GLU A 279 6.08 2.29 -25.39
N LEU A 280 5.73 2.76 -24.18
CA LEU A 280 5.14 1.93 -23.15
C LEU A 280 3.64 1.77 -23.41
N ILE A 281 3.22 0.55 -23.71
CA ILE A 281 1.85 0.23 -24.10
C ILE A 281 0.99 0.08 -22.85
N PHE A 282 -0.10 0.83 -22.75
CA PHE A 282 -1.08 0.68 -21.67
C PHE A 282 -1.71 -0.72 -21.73
N VAL A 283 -1.75 -1.42 -20.60
CA VAL A 283 -2.34 -2.75 -20.47
C VAL A 283 -3.70 -2.65 -19.80
N GLU A 284 -3.71 -2.15 -18.56
CA GLU A 284 -4.92 -2.07 -17.75
C GLU A 284 -4.77 -1.06 -16.61
N ARG A 285 -5.90 -0.66 -16.04
CA ARG A 285 -5.97 -0.04 -14.72
C ARG A 285 -6.50 -1.10 -13.76
N LEU A 286 -5.76 -1.39 -12.70
CA LEU A 286 -6.20 -2.34 -11.69
C LEU A 286 -7.38 -1.77 -10.91
N SER A 287 -8.33 -2.65 -10.57
CA SER A 287 -9.40 -2.32 -9.62
C SER A 287 -8.82 -2.13 -8.22
N ASN A 288 -9.46 -1.27 -7.45
CA ASN A 288 -9.18 -1.17 -6.02
C ASN A 288 -9.90 -2.30 -5.26
N PRO A 289 -9.44 -2.67 -4.06
CA PRO A 289 -10.16 -3.64 -3.25
C PRO A 289 -11.60 -3.17 -2.99
N ALA A 290 -12.56 -4.10 -2.99
CA ALA A 290 -13.98 -3.75 -2.81
C ALA A 290 -14.25 -3.01 -1.49
N ASP A 291 -13.46 -3.28 -0.44
CA ASP A 291 -13.55 -2.59 0.84
C ASP A 291 -13.15 -1.10 0.78
N PHE A 292 -12.59 -0.64 -0.34
CA PHE A 292 -12.19 0.74 -0.64
C PHE A 292 -13.06 1.39 -1.72
N ALA A 293 -14.32 0.95 -1.85
CA ALA A 293 -15.25 1.51 -2.83
C ALA A 293 -15.44 3.03 -2.66
N ASP A 294 -15.43 3.74 -3.79
CA ASP A 294 -15.61 5.20 -3.87
C ASP A 294 -16.81 5.51 -4.78
N VAL A 295 -17.60 6.53 -4.42
CA VAL A 295 -18.70 7.05 -5.25
C VAL A 295 -18.20 7.60 -6.59
N CYS A 296 -16.93 8.01 -6.65
CA CYS A 296 -16.26 8.49 -7.84
C CYS A 296 -14.94 7.74 -8.03
N ASP A 297 -14.92 6.80 -8.99
CA ASP A 297 -13.71 6.04 -9.33
C ASP A 297 -12.53 6.92 -9.77
N GLN A 298 -12.76 8.17 -10.19
CA GLN A 298 -11.68 9.11 -10.51
C GLN A 298 -10.90 9.58 -9.26
N ARG A 299 -11.50 9.47 -8.07
CA ARG A 299 -10.91 9.90 -6.78
C ARG A 299 -10.17 8.76 -6.07
N SER A 300 -10.48 7.52 -6.41
CA SER A 300 -9.82 6.34 -5.85
C SER A 300 -8.33 6.30 -6.20
N LEU A 301 -7.60 5.40 -5.56
CA LEU A 301 -6.24 5.07 -5.92
C LEU A 301 -6.18 4.65 -7.40
N LYS A 302 -5.14 5.12 -8.11
CA LYS A 302 -4.88 4.78 -9.50
C LYS A 302 -3.68 3.85 -9.55
N VAL A 303 -3.85 2.65 -10.07
CA VAL A 303 -2.75 1.72 -10.35
C VAL A 303 -2.83 1.35 -11.82
N LEU A 304 -1.92 1.90 -12.63
CA LEU A 304 -1.87 1.66 -14.06
C LEU A 304 -0.74 0.69 -14.40
N VAL A 305 -1.03 -0.25 -15.28
CA VAL A 305 -0.07 -1.23 -15.78
C VAL A 305 0.26 -0.92 -17.23
N TYR A 306 1.56 -0.88 -17.54
CA TYR A 306 2.09 -0.72 -18.88
C TYR A 306 3.06 -1.85 -19.21
N ARG A 307 3.32 -2.06 -20.50
CA ARG A 307 4.26 -3.05 -21.01
C ARG A 307 5.23 -2.41 -22.00
N ALA A 308 6.52 -2.68 -21.83
CA ALA A 308 7.56 -2.33 -22.80
C ALA A 308 7.41 -3.16 -24.08
N PRO A 309 7.79 -2.64 -25.25
CA PRO A 309 7.72 -3.40 -26.49
C PRO A 309 8.61 -4.66 -26.42
N PRO A 310 8.32 -5.69 -27.23
CA PRO A 310 9.22 -6.82 -27.39
C PRO A 310 10.55 -6.36 -28.01
N LEU A 311 11.58 -7.20 -27.94
CA LEU A 311 12.78 -7.01 -28.75
C LEU A 311 12.38 -7.07 -30.23
N ASP A 312 12.69 -6.02 -30.99
CA ASP A 312 12.64 -6.07 -32.45
C ASP A 312 13.47 -7.29 -32.91
N ARG A 313 12.81 -8.23 -33.59
CA ARG A 313 13.44 -9.44 -34.17
C ARG A 313 13.97 -9.15 -35.56
#